data_AF-A0A6P1X3D4-F1
#
_entry.id   AF-A0A6P1X3D4-F1
#
_cell.length_a   1.000
_cell.length_b   1.000
_cell.length_c   1.000
_cell.angle_alpha   90.00
_cell.angle_beta   90.00
_cell.angle_gamma   90.00
#
_symmetry.space_group_name_H-M   'P 1'
#
loop_
_entity.id
_entity.type
_entity.pdbx_description
1 polymer ?
#
loop_
_entity_poly.entity_id
_entity_poly.type
_entity_poly.pdbx_seq_one_letter_code
_entity_poly.pdbx_strand_id
1 'polypeptide(L)'
;MAQKIQNIGNQYTSQKNAKKQRHERRKKVVKKRISVFGGILLAIIIVLLIMLMAQVKGNHEASVERQKKEAQYQKLQDQEIELKEQLNNLNDEAYVEKIARDEYYLSNDGEIIFKLPEDAKNDKQSDKK
;
A
#
# COMPACT_ATOMS: atom_id res chain seq x y z
N MET A 1 -14.92 -72.58 3.29
CA MET A 1 -13.52 -72.85 3.68
C MET A 1 -12.61 -72.31 2.57
N ALA A 2 -11.79 -71.30 2.84
CA ALA A 2 -10.90 -70.72 1.82
C ALA A 2 -9.64 -71.58 1.66
N GLN A 3 -9.38 -72.08 0.45
CA GLN A 3 -8.20 -72.89 0.14
C GLN A 3 -6.92 -72.07 0.27
N LYS A 4 -5.97 -72.58 1.07
CA LYS A 4 -4.62 -72.04 1.19
C LYS A 4 -3.85 -72.39 -0.10
N ILE A 5 -3.75 -71.43 -1.02
CA ILE A 5 -2.96 -71.55 -2.24
C ILE A 5 -1.48 -71.72 -1.85
N GLN A 6 -0.96 -72.94 -1.95
CA GLN A 6 0.44 -73.23 -1.69
C GLN A 6 1.27 -72.96 -2.93
N ASN A 7 2.38 -72.24 -2.76
CA ASN A 7 3.31 -71.98 -3.85
C ASN A 7 3.96 -73.30 -4.31
N ILE A 8 4.00 -73.53 -5.63
CA ILE A 8 4.70 -74.66 -6.24
C ILE A 8 6.17 -74.58 -5.81
N GLY A 9 6.63 -75.54 -5.01
CA GLY A 9 7.95 -75.60 -4.38
C GLY A 9 9.09 -75.90 -5.36
N ASN A 10 9.23 -75.09 -6.41
CA ASN A 10 10.27 -75.22 -7.42
C ASN A 10 11.37 -74.15 -7.22
N GLN A 11 12.63 -74.50 -7.51
CA GLN A 11 13.74 -73.55 -7.57
C GLN A 11 13.45 -72.33 -8.45
N TYR A 12 12.83 -72.51 -9.63
CA TYR A 12 12.50 -71.38 -10.53
C TYR A 12 11.53 -70.37 -9.88
N THR A 13 10.45 -70.86 -9.27
CA THR A 13 9.44 -70.00 -8.63
C THR A 13 10.00 -69.33 -7.38
N SER A 14 10.86 -70.01 -6.62
CA SER A 14 11.54 -69.42 -5.45
C SER A 14 12.44 -68.24 -5.85
N GLN A 15 13.24 -68.38 -6.91
CA GLN A 15 14.12 -67.32 -7.39
C GLN A 15 13.33 -66.14 -7.96
N LYS A 16 12.26 -66.39 -8.71
CA LYS A 16 11.37 -65.34 -9.24
C LYS A 16 10.67 -64.57 -8.12
N ASN A 17 10.18 -65.28 -7.10
CA ASN A 17 9.56 -64.69 -5.91
C ASN A 17 10.57 -63.88 -5.10
N ALA A 18 11.81 -64.35 -4.94
CA ALA A 18 12.87 -63.61 -4.26
C ALA A 18 13.23 -62.31 -5.01
N LYS A 19 13.32 -62.34 -6.36
CA LYS A 19 13.53 -61.14 -7.18
C LYS A 19 12.36 -60.15 -7.05
N LYS A 20 11.12 -60.64 -7.11
CA LYS A 20 9.90 -59.83 -6.91
C LYS A 20 9.89 -59.18 -5.51
N GLN A 21 10.16 -59.95 -4.46
CA GLN A 21 10.23 -59.42 -3.10
C GLN A 21 11.35 -58.36 -2.92
N ARG A 22 12.53 -58.57 -3.51
CA ARG A 22 13.62 -57.57 -3.50
C ARG A 22 13.21 -56.29 -4.22
N HIS A 23 12.52 -56.41 -5.36
CA HIS A 23 12.03 -55.26 -6.11
C HIS A 23 10.95 -54.48 -5.34
N GLU A 24 9.99 -55.17 -4.73
CA GLU A 24 8.96 -54.54 -3.90
C GLU A 24 9.54 -53.87 -2.65
N ARG A 25 10.55 -54.47 -2.01
CA ARG A 25 11.29 -53.83 -0.91
C ARG A 25 11.99 -52.56 -1.37
N ARG A 26 12.66 -52.57 -2.52
CA ARG A 26 13.29 -51.37 -3.10
C ARG A 26 12.28 -50.28 -3.42
N LYS A 27 11.15 -50.62 -4.05
CA LYS A 27 10.05 -49.68 -4.33
C LYS A 27 9.49 -49.04 -3.06
N LYS A 28 9.27 -49.82 -1.99
CA LYS A 28 8.81 -49.29 -0.70
C LYS A 28 9.81 -48.29 -0.09
N VAL A 29 11.11 -48.59 -0.13
CA VAL A 29 12.15 -47.68 0.36
C VAL A 29 12.20 -46.39 -0.45
N VAL A 30 12.14 -46.48 -1.79
CA VAL A 30 12.12 -45.30 -2.67
C VAL A 30 10.87 -44.45 -2.44
N LYS A 31 9.67 -45.05 -2.37
CA LYS A 31 8.44 -44.32 -2.06
C LYS A 31 8.49 -43.63 -0.70
N LYS A 32 9.06 -44.30 0.32
CA LYS A 32 9.22 -43.72 1.65
C LYS A 32 10.16 -42.51 1.62
N ARG A 33 11.26 -42.58 0.87
CA ARG A 33 12.18 -41.44 0.66
C ARG A 33 11.49 -40.29 -0.06
N ILE A 34 10.81 -40.55 -1.17
CA ILE A 34 10.09 -39.53 -1.94
C ILE A 34 9.00 -38.87 -1.10
N SER A 35 8.28 -39.64 -0.28
CA SER A 35 7.25 -39.09 0.61
C SER A 35 7.82 -38.15 1.67
N VAL A 36 9.01 -38.46 2.21
CA VAL A 36 9.68 -37.59 3.19
C VAL A 36 10.17 -36.31 2.52
N PHE A 37 10.90 -36.42 1.41
CA PHE A 37 11.39 -35.24 0.68
C PHE A 37 10.24 -34.39 0.11
N GLY A 38 9.21 -35.02 -0.44
CA GLY A 38 8.02 -34.34 -0.92
C GLY A 38 7.23 -33.65 0.19
N GLY A 39 7.13 -34.28 1.37
CA GLY A 39 6.51 -33.66 2.54
C GLY A 39 7.28 -32.43 3.03
N ILE A 40 8.61 -32.51 3.08
CA ILE A 40 9.47 -31.37 3.43
C ILE A 40 9.31 -30.24 2.40
N LEU A 41 9.34 -30.57 1.11
CA LEU A 41 9.15 -29.58 0.04
C LEU A 41 7.77 -28.91 0.13
N LEU A 42 6.71 -29.69 0.39
CA LEU A 42 5.35 -29.18 0.57
C LEU A 42 5.28 -28.24 1.79
N ALA A 43 5.91 -28.60 2.90
CA ALA A 43 5.96 -27.75 4.09
C ALA A 43 6.65 -26.41 3.80
N ILE A 44 7.77 -26.42 3.06
CA ILE A 44 8.46 -25.20 2.63
C ILE A 44 7.52 -24.34 1.76
N ILE A 45 6.83 -24.93 0.79
CA ILE A 45 5.89 -24.21 -0.06
C ILE A 45 4.78 -23.56 0.76
N ILE A 46 4.20 -24.27 1.74
CA ILE A 46 3.16 -23.74 2.62
C ILE A 46 3.68 -22.53 3.42
N VAL A 47 4.88 -22.63 4.00
CA VAL A 47 5.49 -21.51 4.73
C VAL A 47 5.73 -20.30 3.82
N LEU A 48 6.22 -20.51 2.60
CA LEU A 48 6.43 -19.44 1.63
C LEU A 48 5.10 -18.77 1.23
N LEU A 49 4.02 -19.52 1.06
CA LEU A 49 2.70 -18.97 0.75
C LEU A 49 2.16 -18.11 1.90
N ILE A 50 2.32 -18.55 3.15
CA ILE A 50 1.93 -17.78 4.33
C ILE A 50 2.73 -16.46 4.40
N MET A 51 4.05 -16.54 4.17
CA MET A 51 4.93 -15.37 4.16
C MET A 51 4.55 -14.38 3.06
N LEU A 52 4.24 -14.88 1.85
CA LEU A 52 3.80 -14.05 0.73
C LEU A 52 2.49 -13.32 1.05
N MET A 53 1.50 -14.00 1.63
CA MET A 53 0.24 -13.35 2.04
C MET A 53 0.46 -12.26 3.09
N ALA A 54 1.34 -12.50 4.07
CA ALA A 54 1.69 -11.49 5.07
C ALA A 54 2.39 -10.28 4.46
N GLN A 55 3.32 -10.52 3.52
CA GLN A 55 4.06 -9.46 2.83
C GLN A 55 3.16 -8.62 1.92
N VAL A 56 2.22 -9.24 1.19
CA VAL A 56 1.27 -8.51 0.34
C VAL A 56 0.38 -7.57 1.17
N LYS A 57 -0.12 -8.04 2.32
CA LYS A 57 -0.93 -7.20 3.22
C LYS A 57 -0.13 -6.04 3.79
N GLY A 58 1.05 -6.30 4.33
CA GLY A 58 1.91 -5.25 4.90
C GLY A 58 2.36 -4.22 3.86
N ASN A 59 2.66 -4.66 2.63
CA ASN A 59 3.10 -3.76 1.57
C ASN A 59 1.95 -2.89 1.03
N HIS A 60 0.72 -3.45 0.95
CA HIS A 60 -0.44 -2.66 0.55
C HIS A 60 -0.77 -1.58 1.58
N GLU A 61 -0.83 -1.93 2.87
CA GLU A 61 -1.06 -0.96 3.95
C GLU A 61 0.03 0.12 3.99
N ALA A 62 1.30 -0.27 3.88
CA ALA A 62 2.42 0.67 3.84
C ALA A 62 2.33 1.63 2.63
N SER A 63 1.92 1.13 1.44
CA SER A 63 1.74 1.98 0.26
C SER A 63 0.61 3.00 0.42
N VAL A 64 -0.52 2.59 1.02
CA VAL A 64 -1.65 3.47 1.27
C VAL A 64 -1.29 4.52 2.33
N GLU A 65 -0.62 4.10 3.40
CA GLU A 65 -0.15 5.02 4.43
C GLU A 65 0.87 6.03 3.86
N ARG A 66 1.78 5.57 3.00
CA ARG A 66 2.74 6.43 2.30
C ARG A 66 2.02 7.47 1.43
N GLN A 67 1.03 7.06 0.63
CA GLN A 67 0.26 8.01 -0.19
C GLN A 67 -0.48 9.05 0.65
N LYS A 68 -1.08 8.64 1.79
CA LYS A 68 -1.75 9.57 2.71
C LYS A 68 -0.77 10.58 3.31
N LYS A 69 0.39 10.11 3.77
CA LYS A 69 1.44 10.98 4.33
C LYS A 69 1.99 11.94 3.28
N GLU A 70 2.20 11.48 2.05
CA GLU A 70 2.64 12.33 0.94
C GLU A 70 1.59 13.43 0.65
N ALA A 71 0.31 13.07 0.54
CA ALA A 71 -0.75 14.06 0.32
C ALA A 71 -0.86 15.07 1.47
N GLN A 72 -0.69 14.63 2.72
CA GLN A 72 -0.65 15.53 3.88
C GLN A 72 0.57 16.46 3.81
N TYR A 73 1.74 15.93 3.45
CA TYR A 73 2.97 16.70 3.32
C TYR A 73 2.82 17.80 2.26
N GLN A 74 2.31 17.47 1.07
CA GLN A 74 2.05 18.44 0.01
C GLN A 74 1.08 19.54 0.49
N LYS A 75 -0.01 19.16 1.16
CA LYS A 75 -0.96 20.14 1.72
C LYS A 75 -0.29 21.08 2.74
N LEU A 76 0.56 20.53 3.62
CA LEU A 76 1.28 21.34 4.59
C LEU A 76 2.28 22.29 3.91
N GLN A 77 2.93 21.83 2.84
CA GLN A 77 3.86 22.63 2.06
C GLN A 77 3.15 23.78 1.33
N ASP A 78 1.99 23.52 0.73
CA ASP A 78 1.17 24.56 0.11
C ASP A 78 0.73 25.60 1.15
N GLN A 79 0.28 25.15 2.33
CA GLN A 79 -0.07 26.03 3.44
C GLN A 79 1.12 26.86 3.93
N GLU A 80 2.31 26.27 3.99
CA GLU A 80 3.52 27.00 4.37
C GLU A 80 3.85 28.11 3.36
N ILE A 81 3.72 27.83 2.06
CA ILE A 81 3.95 28.80 0.99
C ILE A 81 2.92 29.94 1.08
N GLU A 82 1.64 29.61 1.22
CA GLU A 82 0.57 30.60 1.35
C GLU A 82 0.78 31.50 2.58
N LEU A 83 1.11 30.90 3.74
CA LEU A 83 1.39 31.65 4.96
C LEU A 83 2.62 32.54 4.83
N LYS A 84 3.67 32.08 4.14
CA LYS A 84 4.87 32.88 3.85
C LYS A 84 4.55 34.06 2.94
N GLU A 85 3.71 33.86 1.93
CA GLU A 85 3.26 34.94 1.05
C GLU A 85 2.44 35.96 1.82
N GLN A 86 1.47 35.51 2.63
CA GLN A 86 0.69 36.39 3.51
C GLN A 86 1.59 37.17 4.47
N LEU A 87 2.59 36.52 5.06
CA LEU A 87 3.55 37.18 5.95
C LEU A 87 4.39 38.22 5.20
N ASN A 88 4.84 37.92 3.99
CA ASN A 88 5.58 38.88 3.17
C ASN A 88 4.71 40.09 2.80
N ASN A 89 3.48 39.86 2.36
CA ASN A 89 2.52 40.91 2.04
C ASN A 89 2.22 41.78 3.27
N LEU A 90 2.12 41.19 4.46
CA LEU A 90 1.88 41.94 5.70
C LEU A 90 3.09 42.78 6.13
N ASN A 91 4.31 42.35 5.78
CA ASN A 91 5.54 43.11 6.03
C ASN A 91 5.85 44.14 4.92
N ASP A 92 5.13 44.10 3.80
CA ASP A 92 5.29 45.03 2.68
C ASP A 92 4.41 46.27 2.89
N GLU A 93 5.06 47.40 3.19
CA GLU A 93 4.40 48.68 3.42
C GLU A 93 3.54 49.13 2.23
N ALA A 94 3.96 48.86 0.99
CA ALA A 94 3.20 49.23 -0.20
C ALA A 94 1.93 48.37 -0.36
N TYR A 95 1.98 47.10 0.04
CA TYR A 95 0.81 46.23 0.05
C TYR A 95 -0.20 46.68 1.12
N VAL A 96 0.27 47.02 2.31
CA VAL A 96 -0.57 47.53 3.41
C VAL A 96 -1.19 48.89 3.05
N GLU A 97 -0.41 49.81 2.48
CA GLU A 97 -0.91 51.10 2.01
C GLU A 97 -2.01 50.93 0.94
N LYS A 98 -1.81 50.00 0.00
CA LYS A 98 -2.82 49.69 -1.02
C LYS A 98 -4.13 49.20 -0.39
N ILE A 99 -4.08 48.25 0.54
CA ILE A 99 -5.28 47.77 1.25
C ILE A 99 -5.95 48.92 2.02
N ALA A 100 -5.17 49.77 2.69
CA ALA A 100 -5.72 50.93 3.41
C ALA A 100 -6.43 51.91 2.48
N ARG A 101 -5.89 52.16 1.28
CA ARG A 101 -6.50 53.03 0.26
C ARG A 101 -7.73 52.37 -0.38
N ASP A 102 -7.65 51.10 -0.73
CA ASP A 102 -8.68 50.37 -1.49
C ASP A 102 -9.88 49.97 -0.62
N GLU A 103 -9.65 49.42 0.57
CA GLU A 103 -10.71 48.90 1.45
C GLU A 103 -11.16 49.92 2.50
N TYR A 104 -10.24 50.74 3.00
CA TYR A 104 -10.51 51.69 4.10
C TYR A 104 -10.58 53.15 3.64
N TYR A 105 -10.46 53.41 2.33
CA TYR A 105 -10.50 54.76 1.76
C TYR A 105 -9.54 55.73 2.47
N LEU A 106 -8.35 55.26 2.85
CA LEU A 106 -7.30 56.12 3.39
C LEU A 106 -6.75 57.02 2.28
N SER A 107 -6.65 58.32 2.53
CA SER A 107 -6.02 59.27 1.61
C SER A 107 -5.13 60.24 2.38
N ASN A 108 -4.07 60.73 1.74
CA ASN A 108 -3.21 61.74 2.33
C ASN A 108 -3.79 63.15 2.20
N ASP A 109 -3.21 64.09 2.94
CA ASP A 109 -3.60 65.50 2.89
C ASP A 109 -3.47 66.06 1.46
N GLY A 110 -4.61 66.49 0.91
CA GLY A 110 -4.71 67.04 -0.45
C GLY A 110 -5.17 66.05 -1.53
N GLU A 111 -5.35 64.77 -1.20
CA GLU A 111 -5.94 63.77 -2.09
C GLU A 111 -7.49 63.80 -2.03
N ILE A 112 -8.17 63.53 -3.15
CA ILE A 112 -9.64 63.50 -3.26
C ILE A 112 -10.08 62.11 -3.69
N ILE A 113 -10.92 61.45 -2.89
CA ILE A 113 -11.43 60.11 -3.15
C ILE A 113 -12.70 60.17 -4.00
N PHE A 114 -12.69 59.50 -5.15
CA PHE A 114 -13.86 59.35 -6.02
C PHE A 114 -14.45 57.95 -5.86
N LYS A 115 -15.68 57.86 -5.36
CA LYS A 115 -16.42 56.59 -5.32
C LYS A 115 -17.10 56.36 -6.66
N LEU A 116 -16.76 55.27 -7.36
CA LEU A 116 -17.42 54.93 -8.61
C LEU A 116 -18.79 54.29 -8.32
N PRO A 117 -19.80 54.45 -9.21
CA PRO A 117 -21.12 53.84 -9.04
C PRO A 117 -21.10 52.31 -8.99
N GLU A 118 -20.05 51.67 -9.50
CA GLU A 118 -19.82 50.23 -9.42
C GLU A 118 -19.42 49.80 -8.00
N ASP A 119 -18.58 50.57 -7.30
CA ASP A 119 -18.12 50.28 -5.94
C ASP A 119 -19.26 50.35 -4.93
N ALA A 120 -20.18 51.31 -5.11
CA ALA A 120 -21.37 51.46 -4.28
C ALA A 120 -22.37 50.28 -4.38
N LYS A 121 -22.26 49.42 -5.39
CA LYS A 121 -23.05 48.18 -5.51
C LYS A 121 -22.44 47.04 -4.70
N ASN A 122 -21.11 46.99 -4.58
CA ASN A 122 -20.38 45.98 -3.82
C ASN A 122 -20.54 46.19 -2.30
N ASP A 123 -20.55 47.44 -1.83
CA ASP A 123 -20.80 47.80 -0.41
C ASP A 123 -22.18 47.31 0.10
N LYS A 124 -23.21 47.30 -0.76
CA LYS A 124 -24.57 46.85 -0.36
C LYS A 124 -24.69 45.32 -0.25
N GLN A 125 -23.69 44.58 -0.73
CA GLN A 125 -23.67 43.12 -0.71
C GLN A 125 -22.95 42.59 0.55
N SER A 126 -21.98 43.32 1.10
CA SER A 126 -21.27 42.98 2.34
C SER A 126 -22.11 43.21 3.60
N ASP A 127 -22.95 44.25 3.62
CA ASP A 127 -23.88 44.54 4.74
C ASP A 127 -25.08 43.57 4.87
N LYS A 128 -25.25 42.64 3.91
CA LYS A 128 -26.37 41.68 3.88
C LYS A 128 -25.99 40.25 4.26
N LYS A 129 -24.80 40.02 4.81
CA LYS A 129 -24.36 38.71 5.28
C LYS A 129 -24.17 38.65 6.79
#